data_AF-A0A1W0WEW1-F1
#
_entry.id   AF-A0A1W0WEW1-F1
#
_cell.length_a   1.000
_cell.length_b   1.000
_cell.length_c   1.000
_cell.angle_alpha   90.00
_cell.angle_beta   90.00
_cell.angle_gamma   90.00
#
_symmetry.space_group_name_H-M   'P 1'
#
loop_
_entity.id
_entity.type
_entity.pdbx_description
1 polymer ?
#
loop_
_entity_poly.entity_id
_entity_poly.type
_entity_poly.pdbx_seq_one_letter_code
_entity_poly.pdbx_strand_id
1 'polypeptide(L)'
;MSLTTVALIITIFACVFQTTTQESPLPVLTCVASSAETGYLHRICSHGEWPADAGTLSLPADTRYITFLYVTFQLDDAGTVAAIPGGLSNLTTLNFINTTTVTATGESTIIPFQQLVRQVDRAKITVLNFEFASFGQVDKHLLAGFTGLESLSVSQSSVLSIHPEAFEPLRFERTIVEEGRPVFSAVGHPLYSFEVVRDFLESSPIPICRS
;
A
#
# COMPACT_ATOMS: atom_id res chain seq x y z
N MET A 1 -40.88 -62.79 -31.81
CA MET A 1 -40.10 -62.07 -30.78
C MET A 1 -40.04 -60.61 -31.20
N SER A 2 -40.77 -59.73 -30.50
CA SER A 2 -40.90 -58.31 -30.85
C SER A 2 -40.16 -57.48 -29.80
N LEU A 3 -39.17 -56.69 -30.23
CA LEU A 3 -38.45 -55.73 -29.39
C LEU A 3 -39.12 -54.36 -29.56
N THR A 4 -39.77 -53.88 -28.50
CA THR A 4 -40.32 -52.54 -28.41
C THR A 4 -39.27 -51.61 -27.80
N THR A 5 -38.72 -50.70 -28.61
CA THR A 5 -37.78 -49.67 -28.18
C THR A 5 -38.55 -48.48 -27.60
N VAL A 6 -38.36 -48.17 -26.32
CA VAL A 6 -38.94 -47.01 -25.65
C VAL A 6 -37.93 -45.86 -25.71
N ALA A 7 -38.28 -44.78 -26.41
CA ALA A 7 -37.48 -43.54 -26.45
C ALA A 7 -37.86 -42.64 -25.27
N LEU A 8 -36.89 -42.35 -24.40
CA LEU A 8 -37.03 -41.43 -23.27
C LEU A 8 -36.64 -40.02 -23.73
N ILE A 9 -37.62 -39.12 -23.83
CA ILE A 9 -37.40 -37.70 -24.15
C ILE A 9 -37.26 -36.94 -22.83
N ILE A 10 -36.03 -36.58 -22.46
CA ILE A 10 -35.73 -35.71 -21.31
C ILE A 10 -35.79 -34.26 -21.80
N THR A 11 -36.82 -33.53 -21.40
CA THR A 11 -36.96 -32.10 -21.68
C THR A 11 -36.32 -31.32 -20.54
N ILE A 12 -35.14 -30.74 -20.75
CA ILE A 12 -34.46 -29.91 -19.76
C ILE A 12 -35.06 -28.49 -19.84
N PHE A 13 -35.88 -28.14 -18.84
CA PHE A 13 -36.35 -26.78 -18.64
C PHE A 13 -35.18 -25.92 -18.12
N ALA A 14 -34.54 -25.17 -19.00
CA ALA A 14 -33.55 -24.16 -18.62
C ALA A 14 -34.29 -22.99 -17.94
N CYS A 15 -34.28 -22.97 -16.61
CA CYS A 15 -34.75 -21.83 -15.83
C CYS A 15 -33.72 -20.70 -16.00
N VAL A 16 -34.01 -19.73 -16.88
CA VAL A 16 -33.19 -18.54 -17.07
C VAL A 16 -33.41 -17.64 -15.85
N PHE A 17 -32.58 -17.79 -14.83
CA PHE A 17 -32.48 -16.81 -13.76
C PHE A 17 -31.85 -15.54 -14.33
N GLN A 18 -32.67 -14.53 -14.58
CA GLN A 18 -32.20 -13.18 -14.82
C GLN A 18 -31.67 -12.62 -13.50
N THR A 19 -30.37 -12.79 -13.25
CA THR A 19 -29.68 -12.06 -12.18
C THR A 19 -29.54 -10.61 -12.63
N THR A 20 -30.49 -9.76 -12.24
CA THR A 20 -30.28 -8.31 -12.28
C THR A 20 -29.23 -7.97 -11.23
N THR A 21 -27.97 -7.84 -11.65
CA THR A 21 -26.91 -7.25 -10.84
C THR A 21 -27.28 -5.79 -10.59
N GLN A 22 -27.80 -5.50 -9.40
CA GLN A 22 -27.96 -4.13 -8.92
C GLN A 22 -26.55 -3.54 -8.75
N GLU A 23 -26.16 -2.69 -9.69
CA GLU A 23 -24.89 -1.96 -9.65
C GLU A 23 -24.96 -0.99 -8.46
N SER A 24 -24.37 -1.42 -7.33
CA SER A 24 -24.19 -0.53 -6.19
C SER A 24 -23.29 0.62 -6.64
N PRO A 25 -23.63 1.88 -6.38
CA PRO A 25 -22.77 3.00 -6.76
C PRO A 25 -21.37 2.78 -6.17
N LEU A 26 -20.35 2.97 -7.01
CA LEU A 26 -18.96 2.83 -6.60
C LEU A 26 -18.68 3.80 -5.43
N PRO A 27 -17.93 3.36 -4.40
CA PRO A 27 -17.58 4.24 -3.30
C PRO A 27 -16.80 5.46 -3.81
N VAL A 28 -17.18 6.65 -3.38
CA VAL A 28 -16.53 7.90 -3.75
C VAL A 28 -15.39 8.20 -2.77
N LEU A 29 -14.21 8.54 -3.31
CA LEU A 29 -13.08 8.96 -2.51
C LEU A 29 -13.43 10.11 -1.59
N THR A 30 -13.26 9.88 -0.29
CA THR A 30 -13.48 10.89 0.73
C THR A 30 -12.20 11.14 1.50
N CYS A 31 -11.70 12.37 1.49
CA CYS A 31 -10.55 12.80 2.29
C CYS A 31 -11.02 13.73 3.42
N VAL A 32 -11.13 13.20 4.64
CA VAL A 32 -11.60 13.97 5.80
C VAL A 32 -10.45 14.38 6.71
N ALA A 33 -10.64 15.49 7.43
CA ALA A 33 -9.81 15.78 8.60
C ALA A 33 -10.13 14.75 9.68
N SER A 34 -9.11 14.12 10.25
CA SER A 34 -9.19 13.51 11.57
C SER A 34 -8.44 14.45 12.50
N SER A 35 -9.12 15.09 13.44
CA SER A 35 -8.42 15.74 14.54
C SER A 35 -8.11 14.66 15.57
N ALA A 36 -6.88 14.16 15.58
CA ALA A 36 -6.38 13.59 16.82
C ALA A 36 -6.39 14.71 17.88
N GLU A 37 -6.68 14.37 19.14
CA GLU A 37 -6.73 15.29 20.30
C GLU A 37 -5.47 16.16 20.47
N THR A 38 -4.41 15.88 19.72
CA THR A 38 -3.08 16.48 19.75
C THR A 38 -2.90 17.70 18.85
N GLY A 39 -3.94 18.15 18.12
CA GLY A 39 -3.87 19.37 17.30
C GLY A 39 -3.08 19.22 16.00
N TYR A 40 -2.68 18.00 15.64
CA TYR A 40 -2.07 17.71 14.35
C TYR A 40 -3.13 17.45 13.27
N LEU A 41 -2.89 17.96 12.07
CA LEU A 41 -3.78 17.76 10.94
C LEU A 41 -3.46 16.45 10.25
N HIS A 42 -4.29 15.45 10.56
CA HIS A 42 -4.29 14.15 9.92
C HIS A 42 -5.40 14.11 8.87
N ARG A 43 -5.06 13.66 7.66
CA ARG A 43 -6.00 13.44 6.56
C ARG A 43 -6.19 11.95 6.36
N ILE A 44 -7.45 11.52 6.37
CA ILE A 44 -7.81 10.14 6.05
C ILE A 44 -8.54 10.19 4.71
N CYS A 45 -7.87 9.69 3.68
CA CYS A 45 -8.44 9.46 2.37
C CYS A 45 -8.88 8.01 2.30
N SER A 46 -10.19 7.78 2.25
CA SER A 46 -10.73 6.43 2.34
C SER A 46 -11.80 6.11 1.33
N HIS A 47 -11.82 4.85 0.92
CA HIS A 47 -12.77 4.19 0.03
C HIS A 47 -12.84 4.81 -1.36
N GLY A 48 -12.78 4.02 -2.43
CA GLY A 48 -12.93 4.51 -3.80
C GLY A 48 -11.61 4.79 -4.52
N GLU A 49 -11.72 5.48 -5.64
CA GLU A 49 -10.61 5.65 -6.59
C GLU A 49 -9.83 6.93 -6.36
N TRP A 50 -8.51 6.82 -6.38
CA TRP A 50 -7.62 7.98 -6.41
C TRP A 50 -7.85 8.78 -7.70
N PRO A 51 -8.00 10.11 -7.64
CA PRO A 51 -8.34 10.89 -8.82
C PRO A 51 -7.24 10.78 -9.89
N ALA A 52 -7.65 10.67 -11.16
CA ALA A 52 -6.72 10.65 -12.29
C ALA A 52 -5.95 11.98 -12.47
N ASP A 53 -6.49 13.08 -11.94
CA ASP A 53 -5.83 14.38 -11.93
C ASP A 53 -5.55 14.84 -10.48
N ALA A 54 -4.27 15.05 -10.19
CA ALA A 54 -3.79 15.57 -8.91
C ALA A 54 -4.38 16.95 -8.55
N GLY A 55 -4.78 17.75 -9.54
CA GLY A 55 -5.42 19.05 -9.32
C GLY A 55 -6.82 18.99 -8.72
N THR A 56 -7.48 17.83 -8.79
CA THR A 56 -8.87 17.64 -8.30
C THR A 56 -8.94 17.58 -6.78
N LEU A 57 -7.89 17.09 -6.14
CA LEU A 57 -7.82 16.95 -4.69
C LEU A 57 -6.93 18.03 -4.09
N SER A 58 -7.50 18.90 -3.27
CA SER A 58 -6.74 19.87 -2.50
C SER A 58 -6.53 19.36 -1.08
N LEU A 59 -5.27 19.14 -0.72
CA LEU A 59 -4.84 18.84 0.65
C LEU A 59 -4.21 20.10 1.25
N PRO A 60 -4.61 20.54 2.45
CA PRO A 60 -4.06 21.76 3.02
C PRO A 60 -2.60 21.59 3.43
N ALA A 61 -1.81 22.65 3.23
CA ALA A 61 -0.34 22.64 3.33
C ALA A 61 0.20 22.28 4.72
N ASP A 62 -0.61 22.44 5.75
CA ASP A 62 -0.32 22.12 7.15
C ASP A 62 -0.58 20.65 7.53
N THR A 63 -1.05 19.83 6.58
CA THR A 63 -1.21 18.38 6.74
C THR A 63 0.12 17.73 7.09
N ARG A 64 0.14 16.97 8.19
CA ARG A 64 1.34 16.26 8.67
C ARG A 64 1.28 14.75 8.47
N TYR A 65 0.07 14.20 8.43
CA TYR A 65 -0.19 12.77 8.33
C TYR A 65 -1.22 12.55 7.22
N ILE A 66 -0.95 11.61 6.33
CA ILE A 66 -1.94 11.12 5.37
C ILE A 66 -2.07 9.61 5.53
N THR A 67 -3.30 9.15 5.66
CA THR A 67 -3.65 7.73 5.58
C THR A 67 -4.53 7.49 4.36
N PHE A 68 -4.09 6.59 3.48
CA PHE A 68 -4.88 6.01 2.41
C PHE A 68 -5.47 4.70 2.91
N LEU A 69 -6.79 4.59 2.98
CA LEU A 69 -7.50 3.45 3.57
C LEU A 69 -8.54 2.90 2.58
N TYR A 70 -8.39 1.66 2.11
CA TYR A 70 -9.29 1.10 1.07
C TYR A 70 -9.33 1.96 -0.21
N VAL A 71 -8.19 2.53 -0.60
CA VAL A 71 -8.06 3.35 -1.80
C VAL A 71 -7.54 2.52 -2.97
N THR A 72 -8.15 2.66 -4.13
CA THR A 72 -7.70 2.07 -5.38
C THR A 72 -6.98 3.10 -6.24
N PHE A 73 -5.73 2.84 -6.58
CA PHE A 73 -4.94 3.65 -7.49
C PHE A 73 -5.10 3.13 -8.92
N GLN A 74 -5.79 3.90 -9.75
CA GLN A 74 -6.03 3.56 -11.15
C GLN A 74 -4.86 4.07 -12.00
N LEU A 75 -4.20 3.17 -12.73
CA LEU A 75 -3.24 3.56 -13.76
C LEU A 75 -3.98 3.96 -15.04
N ASP A 76 -3.47 4.98 -15.72
CA ASP A 76 -3.90 5.31 -17.08
C ASP A 76 -3.33 4.31 -18.11
N ASP A 77 -3.68 4.50 -19.38
CA ASP A 77 -3.20 3.67 -20.50
C ASP A 77 -1.67 3.69 -20.66
N ALA A 78 -1.01 4.72 -20.13
CA ALA A 78 0.45 4.85 -20.13
C ALA A 78 1.10 4.22 -18.88
N GLY A 79 0.33 3.59 -18.00
CA GLY A 79 0.83 3.00 -16.76
C GLY A 79 1.20 4.04 -15.71
N THR A 80 0.60 5.24 -15.78
CA THR A 80 0.87 6.34 -14.86
C THR A 80 -0.26 6.58 -13.88
N VAL A 81 0.08 7.08 -12.68
CA VAL A 81 -0.88 7.47 -11.65
C VAL A 81 -0.71 8.94 -11.29
N ALA A 82 -1.80 9.59 -10.89
CA ALA A 82 -1.75 10.93 -10.33
C ALA A 82 -0.89 10.95 -9.05
N ALA A 83 -0.01 11.94 -8.95
CA ALA A 83 0.77 12.14 -7.73
C ALA A 83 -0.12 12.62 -6.59
N ILE A 84 0.33 12.38 -5.36
CA ILE A 84 -0.09 13.12 -4.19
C ILE A 84 0.24 14.61 -4.42
N PRO A 85 -0.73 15.53 -4.23
CA PRO A 85 -0.50 16.95 -4.43
C PRO A 85 0.73 17.45 -3.67
N GLY A 86 1.56 18.25 -4.34
CA GLY A 86 2.70 18.93 -3.71
C GLY A 86 2.28 20.05 -2.74
N GLY A 87 3.27 20.77 -2.21
CA GLY A 87 3.03 21.89 -1.28
C GLY A 87 2.73 21.49 0.16
N LEU A 88 2.80 20.20 0.48
CA LEU A 88 2.61 19.64 1.82
C LEU A 88 3.91 19.72 2.62
N SER A 89 4.38 20.93 2.93
CA SER A 89 5.70 21.17 3.49
C SER A 89 5.92 20.57 4.89
N ASN A 90 4.83 20.20 5.57
CA ASN A 90 4.83 19.65 6.93
C ASN A 90 4.51 18.15 6.97
N LEU A 91 4.32 17.51 5.81
CA LEU A 91 4.02 16.09 5.72
C LEU A 91 5.24 15.28 6.18
N THR A 92 5.04 14.47 7.21
CA THR A 92 6.08 13.60 7.79
C THR A 92 5.71 12.13 7.73
N THR A 93 4.42 11.81 7.57
CA THR A 93 3.93 10.43 7.68
C THR A 93 2.97 10.10 6.54
N LEU A 94 3.24 8.97 5.88
CA LEU A 94 2.34 8.35 4.91
C LEU A 94 2.00 6.93 5.34
N ASN A 95 0.71 6.63 5.37
CA ASN A 95 0.20 5.30 5.66
C ASN A 95 -0.64 4.81 4.48
N PHE A 96 -0.38 3.58 4.03
CA PHE A 96 -1.15 2.90 2.99
C PHE A 96 -1.73 1.63 3.60
N ILE A 97 -3.03 1.61 3.81
CA ILE A 97 -3.74 0.52 4.49
C ILE A 97 -4.78 -0.04 3.53
N ASN A 98 -4.63 -1.31 3.18
CA ASN A 98 -5.51 -2.01 2.26
C ASN A 98 -5.71 -1.23 0.94
N THR A 99 -4.60 -0.80 0.36
CA THR A 99 -4.60 -0.07 -0.91
C THR A 99 -4.32 -1.01 -2.07
N THR A 100 -5.08 -0.87 -3.14
CA THR A 100 -4.90 -1.65 -4.37
C THR A 100 -4.45 -0.74 -5.50
N THR A 101 -3.77 -1.31 -6.50
CA THR A 101 -3.50 -0.62 -7.76
C THR A 101 -4.03 -1.48 -8.89
N VAL A 102 -4.67 -0.86 -9.86
CA VAL A 102 -5.21 -1.55 -11.03
C VAL A 102 -4.76 -0.85 -12.31
N THR A 103 -4.55 -1.63 -13.37
CA THR A 103 -4.28 -1.12 -14.73
C THR A 103 -5.56 -0.52 -15.33
N ALA A 104 -5.44 0.19 -16.47
CA ALA A 104 -6.60 0.67 -17.25
C ALA A 104 -7.60 -0.44 -17.63
N THR A 105 -7.16 -1.70 -17.67
CA THR A 105 -8.01 -2.88 -17.93
C THR A 105 -8.66 -3.47 -16.69
N GLY A 106 -8.38 -2.91 -15.49
CA GLY A 106 -8.88 -3.38 -14.21
C GLY A 106 -8.05 -4.52 -13.58
N GLU A 107 -6.90 -4.86 -14.16
CA GLU A 107 -6.03 -5.91 -13.62
C GLU A 107 -5.24 -5.38 -12.42
N SER A 108 -5.23 -6.14 -11.32
CA SER A 108 -4.45 -5.78 -10.13
C SER A 108 -2.95 -5.80 -10.42
N THR A 109 -2.24 -4.79 -9.91
CA THR A 109 -0.80 -4.62 -10.09
C THR A 109 -0.14 -4.02 -8.84
N ILE A 110 1.17 -3.84 -8.92
CA ILE A 110 2.01 -3.31 -7.86
C ILE A 110 1.79 -1.81 -7.71
N ILE A 111 1.84 -1.32 -6.47
CA ILE A 111 1.75 0.12 -6.21
C ILE A 111 2.92 0.89 -6.86
N PRO A 112 2.66 1.87 -7.74
CA PRO A 112 3.69 2.70 -8.38
C PRO A 112 4.17 3.79 -7.41
N PHE A 113 4.68 3.40 -6.24
CA PHE A 113 4.91 4.29 -5.11
C PHE A 113 5.72 5.55 -5.45
N GLN A 114 6.81 5.40 -6.21
CA GLN A 114 7.66 6.54 -6.64
C GLN A 114 6.89 7.57 -7.49
N GLN A 115 5.90 7.12 -8.29
CA GLN A 115 5.05 8.04 -9.03
C GLN A 115 4.08 8.78 -8.11
N LEU A 116 3.50 8.09 -7.12
CA LEU A 116 2.57 8.69 -6.15
C LEU A 116 3.25 9.81 -5.35
N VAL A 117 4.49 9.61 -4.92
CA VAL A 117 5.19 10.57 -4.05
C VAL A 117 6.05 11.58 -4.80
N ARG A 118 6.00 11.64 -6.14
CA ARG A 118 6.93 12.46 -6.95
C ARG A 118 6.87 13.97 -6.68
N GLN A 119 5.76 14.46 -6.15
CA GLN A 119 5.57 15.88 -5.80
C GLN A 119 5.69 16.16 -4.29
N VAL A 120 5.91 15.13 -3.48
CA VAL A 120 6.09 15.25 -2.03
C VAL A 120 7.57 15.50 -1.73
N ASP A 121 7.84 16.31 -0.70
CA ASP A 121 9.18 16.48 -0.14
C ASP A 121 9.60 15.22 0.62
N ARG A 122 10.06 14.21 -0.13
CA ARG A 122 10.43 12.87 0.39
C ARG A 122 11.47 12.93 1.51
N ALA A 123 12.32 13.94 1.54
CA ALA A 123 13.34 14.10 2.56
C ALA A 123 12.77 14.40 3.95
N LYS A 124 11.53 14.90 4.03
CA LYS A 124 10.82 15.20 5.29
C LYS A 124 9.97 14.04 5.82
N ILE A 125 9.76 13.01 5.01
CA ILE A 125 8.97 11.86 5.43
C ILE A 125 9.83 11.02 6.38
N THR A 126 9.40 10.96 7.64
CA THR A 126 10.07 10.21 8.71
C THR A 126 9.43 8.85 8.94
N VAL A 127 8.15 8.69 8.59
CA VAL A 127 7.40 7.43 8.78
C VAL A 127 6.70 7.02 7.50
N LEU A 128 6.98 5.81 7.04
CA LEU A 128 6.25 5.11 5.99
C LEU A 128 5.66 3.82 6.54
N ASN A 129 4.35 3.67 6.41
CA ASN A 129 3.67 2.43 6.78
C ASN A 129 2.88 1.87 5.60
N PHE A 130 3.02 0.56 5.41
CA PHE A 130 2.29 -0.19 4.43
C PHE A 130 1.68 -1.43 5.09
N GLU A 131 0.36 -1.54 5.02
CA GLU A 131 -0.42 -2.60 5.64
C GLU A 131 -1.41 -3.14 4.61
N PHE A 132 -1.43 -4.45 4.37
CA PHE A 132 -2.25 -5.06 3.30
C PHE A 132 -2.04 -4.40 1.92
N ALA A 133 -0.81 -4.03 1.59
CA ALA A 133 -0.44 -3.49 0.29
C ALA A 133 0.29 -4.53 -0.57
N SER A 134 0.29 -4.34 -1.89
CA SER A 134 1.03 -5.19 -2.81
C SER A 134 2.28 -4.47 -3.34
N PHE A 135 3.45 -4.97 -2.95
CA PHE A 135 4.75 -4.61 -3.51
C PHE A 135 5.19 -5.67 -4.49
N GLY A 136 5.81 -5.22 -5.57
CA GLY A 136 6.59 -6.10 -6.41
C GLY A 136 7.91 -6.35 -5.70
N GLN A 137 8.90 -5.55 -6.09
CA GLN A 137 10.22 -5.60 -5.53
C GLN A 137 10.45 -4.41 -4.59
N VAL A 138 10.98 -4.67 -3.41
CA VAL A 138 11.53 -3.65 -2.52
C VAL A 138 12.99 -3.48 -2.88
N ASP A 139 13.28 -2.51 -3.75
CA ASP A 139 14.64 -2.17 -4.18
C ASP A 139 15.09 -0.79 -3.66
N LYS A 140 16.32 -0.40 -3.99
CA LYS A 140 16.86 0.91 -3.62
C LYS A 140 16.14 2.10 -4.26
N HIS A 141 15.39 1.87 -5.33
CA HIS A 141 14.62 2.91 -5.99
C HIS A 141 13.30 3.17 -5.27
N LEU A 142 12.71 2.17 -4.61
CA LEU A 142 11.48 2.32 -3.84
C LEU A 142 11.60 3.39 -2.74
N LEU A 143 12.75 3.47 -2.06
CA LEU A 143 13.01 4.43 -0.99
C LEU A 143 13.92 5.60 -1.43
N ALA A 144 14.15 5.76 -2.74
CA ALA A 144 14.96 6.86 -3.24
C ALA A 144 14.35 8.21 -2.85
N GLY A 145 15.19 9.11 -2.31
CA GLY A 145 14.80 10.45 -1.86
C GLY A 145 14.26 10.53 -0.43
N PHE A 146 14.01 9.40 0.23
CA PHE A 146 13.53 9.33 1.62
C PHE A 146 14.68 9.40 2.63
N THR A 147 15.49 10.47 2.56
CA THR A 147 16.71 10.60 3.37
C THR A 147 16.46 10.90 4.85
N GLY A 148 15.25 11.32 5.21
CA GLY A 148 14.82 11.55 6.59
C GLY A 148 14.00 10.41 7.18
N LEU A 149 13.94 9.25 6.50
CA LEU A 149 13.11 8.13 6.92
C LEU A 149 13.71 7.45 8.17
N GLU A 150 12.94 7.49 9.25
CA GLU A 150 13.30 6.91 10.56
C GLU A 150 12.60 5.56 10.76
N SER A 151 11.38 5.43 10.26
CA SER A 151 10.55 4.24 10.42
C SER A 151 9.95 3.79 9.10
N LEU A 152 10.15 2.50 8.78
CA LEU A 152 9.50 1.81 7.68
C LEU A 152 8.81 0.57 8.24
N SER A 153 7.51 0.46 8.05
CA SER A 153 6.70 -0.69 8.43
C SER A 153 6.03 -1.28 7.20
N VAL A 154 6.16 -2.60 7.04
CA VAL A 154 5.54 -3.38 5.96
C VAL A 154 4.90 -4.60 6.60
N SER A 155 3.61 -4.53 6.90
CA SER A 155 2.84 -5.57 7.57
C SER A 155 1.80 -6.16 6.64
N GLN A 156 1.60 -7.48 6.72
CA GLN A 156 0.55 -8.21 6.00
C GLN A 156 0.46 -7.87 4.49
N SER A 157 1.61 -7.52 3.91
CA SER A 157 1.74 -7.05 2.53
C SER A 157 2.45 -8.11 1.71
N SER A 158 2.15 -8.20 0.41
CA SER A 158 2.88 -9.09 -0.47
C SER A 158 4.14 -8.39 -0.97
N VAL A 159 5.31 -9.00 -0.74
CA VAL A 159 6.61 -8.56 -1.28
C VAL A 159 7.19 -9.72 -2.06
N LEU A 160 7.45 -9.54 -3.36
CA LEU A 160 8.01 -10.61 -4.20
C LEU A 160 9.50 -10.83 -3.94
N SER A 161 10.26 -9.76 -3.74
CA SER A 161 11.68 -9.82 -3.43
C SER A 161 12.17 -8.54 -2.76
N ILE A 162 13.27 -8.65 -2.01
CA ILE A 162 13.93 -7.52 -1.34
C ILE A 162 15.37 -7.47 -1.83
N HIS A 163 15.78 -6.32 -2.38
CA HIS A 163 17.17 -6.10 -2.78
C HIS A 163 18.06 -5.88 -1.54
N PRO A 164 19.30 -6.40 -1.51
CA PRO A 164 20.20 -6.22 -0.35
C PRO A 164 20.44 -4.75 0.04
N GLU A 165 20.51 -3.86 -0.94
CA GLU A 165 20.71 -2.41 -0.75
C GLU A 165 19.40 -1.62 -0.54
N ALA A 166 18.23 -2.27 -0.48
CA ALA A 166 16.95 -1.55 -0.45
C ALA A 166 16.80 -0.62 0.76
N PHE A 167 17.51 -0.94 1.86
CA PHE A 167 17.44 -0.23 3.12
C PHE A 167 18.63 0.70 3.38
N GLU A 168 19.56 0.89 2.42
CA GLU A 168 20.65 1.86 2.58
C GLU A 168 20.20 3.28 2.95
N PRO A 169 19.05 3.80 2.47
CA PRO A 169 18.55 5.11 2.88
C PRO A 169 18.17 5.19 4.37
N LEU A 170 17.86 4.06 5.01
CA LEU A 170 17.52 4.02 6.43
C LEU A 170 18.79 4.20 7.26
N ARG A 171 18.97 5.40 7.79
CA ARG A 171 20.06 5.70 8.71
C ARG A 171 19.71 5.20 10.10
N PHE A 172 20.07 3.94 10.36
CA PHE A 172 20.14 3.48 11.74
C PHE A 172 21.37 4.09 12.39
N GLU A 173 21.18 5.09 13.25
CA GLU A 173 22.19 5.37 14.25
C GLU A 173 22.29 4.12 15.14
N ARG A 174 23.35 3.33 14.92
CA ARG A 174 23.71 2.28 15.87
C ARG A 174 24.12 3.00 17.15
N THR A 175 23.19 3.13 18.08
CA THR A 175 23.53 3.38 19.47
C THR A 175 24.23 2.13 19.96
N ILE A 176 25.57 2.12 19.90
CA ILE A 176 26.37 1.08 20.53
C ILE A 176 26.13 1.25 22.04
N VAL A 177 25.29 0.39 22.60
CA VAL A 177 25.16 0.27 24.05
C VAL A 177 26.49 -0.33 24.51
N GLU A 178 27.38 0.52 25.00
CA GLU A 178 28.62 0.08 25.65
C GLU A 178 28.23 -0.75 26.88
N GLU A 179 28.53 -2.05 26.84
CA GLU A 179 28.26 -3.01 27.93
C GLU A 179 28.86 -2.48 29.23
N GLY A 180 28.03 -1.91 30.11
CA GLY A 180 28.60 -1.41 31.37
C GLY A 180 27.66 -0.90 32.44
N ARG A 181 26.35 -0.68 32.18
CA ARG A 181 25.34 -0.43 33.22
C ARG A 181 23.93 -0.30 32.62
N PRO A 182 22.90 -0.96 33.18
CA PRO A 182 21.53 -0.72 32.75
C PRO A 182 21.05 0.62 33.33
N VAL A 183 20.82 1.59 32.45
CA VAL A 183 20.02 2.78 32.74
C VAL A 183 18.95 2.86 31.66
N PHE A 184 17.71 2.58 32.05
CA PHE A 184 16.55 2.88 31.23
C PHE A 184 15.88 4.15 31.76
N SER A 185 15.30 4.92 30.82
CA SER A 185 14.49 6.15 30.97
C SER A 185 15.28 7.46 30.70
N ALA A 186 14.79 8.44 29.92
CA ALA A 186 13.41 8.74 29.52
C ALA A 186 13.32 9.58 28.22
N VAL A 187 12.09 9.62 27.70
CA VAL A 187 11.47 10.61 26.78
C VAL A 187 11.71 10.41 25.27
N GLY A 188 10.63 9.96 24.62
CA GLY A 188 10.51 9.84 23.17
C GLY A 188 10.68 8.39 22.73
N HIS A 189 9.59 7.62 22.77
CA HIS A 189 9.55 6.26 22.23
C HIS A 189 10.25 6.17 20.87
N PRO A 190 11.15 5.19 20.70
CA PRO A 190 11.18 4.44 19.46
C PRO A 190 10.92 2.99 19.83
N LEU A 191 9.65 2.59 19.73
CA LEU A 191 9.37 1.23 19.32
C LEU A 191 9.78 1.16 17.84
N TYR A 192 11.08 1.08 17.54
CA TYR A 192 11.51 0.55 16.26
C TYR A 192 11.29 -0.97 16.34
N SER A 193 10.03 -1.41 16.26
CA SER A 193 9.78 -2.77 15.85
C SER A 193 10.01 -2.80 14.34
N PHE A 194 11.23 -3.16 13.94
CA PHE A 194 11.38 -3.91 12.70
C PHE A 194 10.71 -5.27 12.94
N GLU A 195 9.37 -5.30 12.95
CA GLU A 195 8.67 -6.48 12.47
C GLU A 195 8.73 -6.43 10.93
N VAL A 196 9.95 -6.43 10.38
CA VAL A 196 10.17 -7.32 9.24
C VAL A 196 9.98 -8.68 9.88
N VAL A 197 8.77 -9.21 9.80
CA VAL A 197 8.46 -10.52 10.36
C VAL A 197 9.57 -11.43 9.87
N ARG A 198 10.41 -11.85 10.83
CA ARG A 198 11.63 -12.60 10.58
C ARG A 198 11.32 -13.93 9.86
N ASP A 199 10.05 -14.31 9.80
CA ASP A 199 9.50 -15.42 9.04
C ASP A 199 9.82 -15.35 7.54
N PHE A 200 10.09 -14.18 6.94
CA PHE A 200 10.43 -14.10 5.49
C PHE A 200 11.91 -14.37 5.17
N LEU A 201 12.82 -14.22 6.14
CA LEU A 201 14.24 -14.54 5.94
C LEU A 201 14.60 -15.95 6.43
N GLU A 202 13.73 -16.59 7.22
CA GLU A 202 13.93 -17.96 7.73
C GLU A 202 13.07 -19.02 7.01
N SER A 203 12.13 -18.63 6.13
CA SER A 203 11.39 -19.58 5.28
C SER A 203 11.95 -19.65 3.85
N SER A 204 12.69 -20.74 3.61
CA SER A 204 13.00 -21.35 2.30
C SER A 204 14.15 -20.78 1.45
N PRO A 205 15.28 -21.50 1.33
CA PRO A 205 16.10 -21.42 0.13
C PRO A 205 15.27 -21.93 -1.07
N ILE A 206 15.00 -21.06 -2.03
CA ILE A 206 14.48 -21.47 -3.34
C ILE A 206 15.55 -22.37 -3.98
N PRO A 207 15.25 -23.63 -4.34
CA PRO A 207 16.20 -24.44 -5.07
C PRO A 207 16.36 -23.83 -6.46
N ILE A 208 17.57 -23.37 -6.76
CA ILE A 208 17.97 -22.96 -8.10
C ILE A 208 17.96 -24.22 -8.97
N CYS A 209 16.89 -24.43 -9.74
CA CYS A 209 16.91 -25.37 -10.84
C CYS A 209 17.85 -24.82 -11.92
N ARG A 210 19.08 -25.33 -11.97
CA ARG A 210 19.95 -25.17 -13.13
C ARG A 210 19.42 -26.07 -14.24
N SER A 211 19.01 -25.46 -15.36
CA SER A 211 18.89 -26.12 -16.67
C SER A 211 20.26 -26.33 -17.29
#